data_AF-I4B9I8-F1
#
_entry.id   AF-I4B9I8-F1
#
_cell.length_a   1.000
_cell.length_b   1.000
_cell.length_c   1.000
_cell.angle_alpha   90.00
_cell.angle_beta   90.00
_cell.angle_gamma   90.00
#
_symmetry.space_group_name_H-M   'P 1'
#
loop_
_entity.id
_entity.type
_entity.pdbx_description
1 polymer ?
#
loop_
_entity_poly.entity_id
_entity_poly.type
_entity_poly.pdbx_seq_one_letter_code
_entity_poly.pdbx_strand_id
1 'polypeptide(L)'
;MATYLFIAKPEYNPELVNKTEGANWSCGKKTKPGDTALVYVTGKGICLEWRLVSKPKENARWGYACRVKLVRRIEPPISFPELREKIQWKPIELRFRGYNTLSIPDEVLRQLAKLRRNITTVFQPEDDSFEKDLRKSLNLTAKERRERLAKAKIKPLKRKSTATVFQRNPDVVAEVLARAKGRCESCKKPAPFKRVSDGSPYLEVHHLIRLIDGGDDSVANATALCPNCHRRMHFGQ
;
A
#
# COMPACT_ATOMS: atom_id res chain seq x y z
N MET A 1 -12.70 24.64 6.15
CA MET A 1 -11.52 23.82 5.82
C MET A 1 -11.97 22.83 4.76
N ALA A 2 -11.33 22.81 3.60
CA ALA A 2 -11.66 21.85 2.57
C ALA A 2 -10.91 20.54 2.80
N THR A 3 -11.48 19.42 2.32
CA THR A 3 -10.78 18.13 2.28
C THR A 3 -10.58 17.72 0.85
N TYR A 4 -9.38 17.24 0.55
CA TYR A 4 -8.98 16.82 -0.78
C TYR A 4 -8.51 15.37 -0.79
N LEU A 5 -8.68 14.69 -1.92
CA LEU A 5 -8.06 13.40 -2.20
C LEU A 5 -6.77 13.63 -2.98
N PHE A 6 -5.67 13.16 -2.42
CA PHE A 6 -4.34 13.19 -3.02
C PHE A 6 -3.98 11.78 -3.46
N ILE A 7 -3.52 11.64 -4.70
CA ILE A 7 -3.04 10.35 -5.21
C ILE A 7 -1.53 10.36 -5.25
N ALA A 8 -0.93 9.43 -4.52
CA ALA A 8 0.51 9.26 -4.43
C ALA A 8 0.90 7.88 -4.95
N LYS A 9 1.99 7.81 -5.71
CA LYS A 9 2.61 6.52 -6.04
C LYS A 9 3.51 6.07 -4.88
N PRO A 10 3.59 4.76 -4.59
CA PRO A 10 4.47 4.22 -3.55
C PRO A 10 5.93 4.67 -3.69
N GLU A 11 6.44 4.78 -4.92
CA GLU A 11 7.81 5.22 -5.25
C GLU A 11 8.19 6.59 -4.66
N TYR A 12 7.21 7.45 -4.34
CA TYR A 12 7.44 8.76 -3.71
C TYR A 12 7.48 8.73 -2.19
N ASN A 13 7.34 7.55 -1.57
CA ASN A 13 7.38 7.35 -0.12
C ASN A 13 6.49 8.32 0.68
N PRO A 14 5.17 8.41 0.38
CA PRO A 14 4.24 9.30 1.08
C PRO A 14 4.17 9.05 2.60
N GLU A 15 4.55 7.86 3.04
CA GLU A 15 4.55 7.48 4.46
C GLU A 15 5.69 8.10 5.26
N LEU A 16 6.75 8.59 4.60
CA LEU A 16 7.89 9.24 5.25
C LEU A 16 7.64 10.72 5.57
N VAL A 17 6.47 11.26 5.22
CA VAL A 17 6.10 12.63 5.60
C VAL A 17 6.08 12.75 7.13
N ASN A 18 6.99 13.58 7.65
CA ASN A 18 7.14 13.77 9.08
C ASN A 18 5.99 14.62 9.66
N LYS A 19 5.68 14.41 10.95
CA LYS A 19 4.71 15.20 11.70
C LYS A 19 5.22 16.63 11.99
N THR A 20 6.53 16.85 12.04
CA THR A 20 7.12 18.13 12.50
C THR A 20 7.62 19.01 11.36
N GLU A 21 8.49 18.50 10.50
CA GLU A 21 9.20 19.28 9.47
C GLU A 21 8.35 19.57 8.23
N GLY A 22 7.48 18.61 7.89
CA GLY A 22 6.66 18.64 6.69
C GLY A 22 7.48 18.49 5.39
N ALA A 23 6.85 17.99 4.33
CA ALA A 23 7.50 17.77 3.04
C ALA A 23 6.72 18.48 1.92
N ASN A 24 7.41 18.85 0.83
CA ASN A 24 6.75 19.43 -0.35
C ASN A 24 6.10 18.33 -1.17
N TRP A 25 4.80 18.45 -1.41
CA TRP A 25 3.99 17.52 -2.20
C TRP A 25 3.12 18.27 -3.20
N SER A 26 2.79 17.63 -4.32
CA SER A 26 1.88 18.18 -5.32
C SER A 26 0.54 18.56 -4.67
N CYS A 27 0.02 19.76 -4.97
CA CYS A 27 -1.27 20.24 -4.47
C CYS A 27 -2.00 21.05 -5.55
N GLY A 28 -3.28 21.35 -5.32
CA GLY A 28 -4.07 22.21 -6.21
C GLY A 28 -3.84 23.70 -5.95
N LYS A 29 -3.94 24.53 -6.99
CA LYS A 29 -3.82 26.01 -6.92
C LYS A 29 -4.77 26.66 -5.90
N LYS A 30 -5.93 26.06 -5.66
CA LYS A 30 -6.98 26.59 -4.76
C LYS A 30 -6.81 26.14 -3.30
N THR A 31 -5.83 25.30 -3.00
CA THR A 31 -5.64 24.75 -1.65
C THR A 31 -5.10 25.82 -0.69
N LYS A 32 -5.43 25.70 0.61
CA LYS A 32 -5.05 26.67 1.65
C LYS A 32 -4.37 25.96 2.83
N PRO A 33 -3.50 26.66 3.58
CA PRO A 33 -3.03 26.17 4.87
C PRO A 33 -4.22 25.83 5.80
N GLY A 34 -4.15 24.68 6.46
CA GLY A 34 -5.22 24.15 7.31
C GLY A 34 -6.16 23.17 6.61
N ASP A 35 -6.18 23.14 5.27
CA ASP A 35 -6.95 22.13 4.54
C ASP A 35 -6.41 20.71 4.79
N THR A 36 -7.30 19.73 4.67
CA THR A 36 -7.01 18.31 4.90
C THR A 36 -6.80 17.61 3.57
N ALA A 37 -5.84 16.69 3.53
CA ALA A 37 -5.59 15.83 2.38
C ALA A 37 -5.65 14.37 2.81
N LEU A 38 -6.67 13.64 2.33
CA LEU A 38 -6.70 12.18 2.38
C LEU A 38 -5.81 11.64 1.27
N VAL A 39 -4.85 10.79 1.60
CA VAL A 39 -3.86 10.31 0.64
C VAL A 39 -4.18 8.87 0.27
N TYR A 40 -4.58 8.70 -0.99
CA TYR A 40 -4.65 7.43 -1.67
C TYR A 40 -3.27 7.06 -2.20
N VAL A 41 -2.68 6.01 -1.67
CA VAL A 41 -1.44 5.44 -2.20
C VAL A 41 -1.82 4.37 -3.22
N THR A 42 -1.33 4.50 -4.46
CA THR A 42 -1.62 3.53 -5.53
C THR A 42 -1.22 2.11 -5.10
N GLY A 43 -2.09 1.14 -5.38
CA GLY A 43 -2.03 -0.15 -4.72
C GLY A 43 -2.66 -0.03 -3.34
N LYS A 44 -2.06 0.63 -2.36
CA LYS A 44 -2.48 0.51 -0.95
C LYS A 44 -3.89 1.01 -0.57
N GLY A 45 -4.44 2.06 -1.19
CA GLY A 45 -5.70 2.70 -0.77
C GLY A 45 -5.51 4.02 -0.01
N ILE A 46 -6.60 4.63 0.50
CA ILE A 46 -6.54 5.81 1.37
C ILE A 46 -5.97 5.39 2.73
N CYS A 47 -4.71 5.71 2.98
CA CYS A 47 -3.98 5.24 4.16
C CYS A 47 -3.32 6.35 4.98
N LEU A 48 -3.35 7.61 4.53
CA LEU A 48 -2.80 8.73 5.28
C LEU A 48 -3.78 9.90 5.30
N GLU A 49 -3.74 10.65 6.40
CA GLU A 49 -4.33 11.97 6.49
C GLU A 49 -3.19 12.97 6.68
N TRP A 50 -3.10 13.93 5.77
CA TRP A 50 -2.17 15.04 5.80
C TRP A 50 -2.89 16.34 6.07
N ARG A 51 -2.14 17.30 6.62
CA ARG A 51 -2.55 18.69 6.74
C ARG A 51 -1.66 19.59 5.90
N LEU A 52 -2.27 20.45 5.09
CA LEU A 52 -1.53 21.46 4.33
C LEU A 52 -1.06 22.55 5.29
N VAL A 53 0.23 22.89 5.24
CA VAL A 53 0.84 23.89 6.13
C VAL A 53 1.50 25.05 5.38
N SER A 54 1.36 25.10 4.06
CA SER A 54 1.76 26.25 3.26
C SER A 54 0.76 26.55 2.14
N LYS A 55 0.81 27.79 1.64
CA LYS A 55 0.13 28.15 0.39
C LYS A 55 0.78 27.39 -0.79
N PRO A 56 0.04 27.14 -1.88
CA PRO A 56 0.58 26.60 -3.12
C PRO A 56 1.71 27.47 -3.64
N LYS A 57 2.82 26.84 -4.02
CA LYS A 57 3.92 27.47 -4.75
C LYS A 57 4.09 26.79 -6.10
N GLU A 58 4.39 27.56 -7.13
CA GLU A 58 4.65 27.00 -8.45
C GLU A 58 5.83 26.02 -8.41
N ASN A 59 5.70 24.94 -9.16
CA ASN A 59 6.67 23.86 -9.17
C ASN A 59 6.80 23.31 -10.59
N ALA A 60 8.02 23.31 -11.13
CA ALA A 60 8.28 22.85 -12.49
C ALA A 60 7.90 21.39 -12.73
N ARG A 61 8.04 20.54 -11.70
CA ARG A 61 7.63 19.15 -11.78
C ARG A 61 6.12 19.03 -11.72
N TRP A 62 5.48 19.67 -10.73
CA TRP A 62 4.13 19.37 -10.31
C TRP A 62 3.04 20.42 -10.59
N GLY A 63 3.37 21.49 -11.31
CA GLY A 63 2.53 22.68 -11.42
C GLY A 63 2.49 23.48 -10.12
N TYR A 64 1.94 22.89 -9.04
CA TYR A 64 1.94 23.46 -7.70
C TYR A 64 2.36 22.45 -6.64
N ALA A 65 3.10 22.94 -5.64
CA ALA A 65 3.53 22.18 -4.46
C ALA A 65 3.18 22.90 -3.16
N CYS A 66 2.82 22.13 -2.15
CA CYS A 66 2.50 22.59 -0.81
C CYS A 66 3.30 21.76 0.21
N ARG A 67 3.70 22.38 1.31
CA ARG A 67 4.19 21.64 2.48
C ARG A 67 3.01 20.95 3.15
N VAL A 68 3.18 19.66 3.44
CA VAL A 68 2.21 18.84 4.16
C VAL A 68 2.84 18.21 5.40
N LYS A 69 2.04 18.03 6.44
CA LYS A 69 2.42 17.27 7.65
C LYS A 69 1.51 16.07 7.81
N LEU A 70 2.07 14.95 8.28
CA LEU A 70 1.28 13.77 8.61
C LEU A 70 0.43 14.04 9.87
N VAL A 71 -0.88 13.85 9.75
CA VAL A 71 -1.82 13.92 10.88
C VAL A 71 -1.95 12.53 11.50
N ARG A 72 -2.38 11.56 10.69
CA ARG A 72 -2.53 10.17 11.11
C ARG A 72 -2.40 9.20 9.94
N ARG A 73 -2.15 7.95 10.28
CA ARG A 73 -2.28 6.81 9.37
C ARG A 73 -3.69 6.24 9.51
N ILE A 74 -4.25 5.80 8.39
CA ILE A 74 -5.59 5.23 8.30
C ILE A 74 -5.41 3.73 8.03
N GLU A 75 -5.73 2.91 9.04
CA GLU A 75 -5.54 1.46 8.99
C GLU A 75 -6.83 0.71 9.38
N PRO A 76 -7.21 -0.34 8.60
CA PRO A 76 -6.64 -0.68 7.29
C PRO A 76 -6.91 0.46 6.29
N PRO A 77 -6.18 0.60 5.17
CA PRO A 77 -6.47 1.61 4.16
C PRO A 77 -7.92 1.52 3.62
N ILE A 78 -8.58 2.63 3.25
CA ILE A 78 -9.85 2.51 2.46
C ILE A 78 -9.42 2.18 1.04
N SER A 79 -9.72 0.97 0.56
CA SER A 79 -9.42 0.59 -0.82
C SER A 79 -10.37 1.29 -1.80
N PHE A 80 -9.94 1.45 -3.06
CA PHE A 80 -10.79 2.05 -4.10
C PHE A 80 -12.13 1.31 -4.33
N PRO A 81 -12.21 -0.03 -4.21
CA PRO A 81 -13.48 -0.76 -4.25
C PRO A 81 -14.38 -0.43 -3.09
N GLU A 82 -13.84 -0.36 -1.87
CA GLU A 82 -14.66 -0.01 -0.71
C GLU A 82 -15.22 1.42 -0.85
N LEU A 83 -14.44 2.33 -1.44
CA LEU A 83 -14.96 3.64 -1.86
C LEU A 83 -16.08 3.46 -2.88
N ARG A 84 -15.86 2.75 -3.99
CA ARG A 84 -16.82 2.63 -5.10
C ARG A 84 -18.14 1.98 -4.72
N GLU A 85 -18.09 0.93 -3.89
CA GLU A 85 -19.26 0.16 -3.48
C GLU A 85 -20.12 0.97 -2.50
N LYS A 86 -19.47 1.58 -1.51
CA LYS A 86 -20.18 2.17 -0.36
C LYS A 86 -20.35 3.68 -0.47
N ILE A 87 -19.63 4.32 -1.39
CA ILE A 87 -19.72 5.73 -1.71
C ILE A 87 -19.93 5.82 -3.23
N GLN A 88 -21.11 6.27 -3.67
CA GLN A 88 -21.39 6.54 -5.08
C GLN A 88 -20.64 7.81 -5.56
N TRP A 89 -19.32 7.87 -5.32
CA TRP A 89 -18.43 8.89 -5.82
C TRP A 89 -17.59 8.26 -6.91
N LYS A 90 -17.90 8.62 -8.16
CA LYS A 90 -17.13 8.24 -9.35
C LYS A 90 -16.18 9.40 -9.69
N PRO A 91 -15.00 9.52 -9.06
CA PRO A 91 -13.99 10.43 -9.61
C PRO A 91 -13.65 9.90 -11.00
N ILE A 92 -13.96 10.74 -12.00
CA ILE A 92 -13.80 10.52 -13.44
C ILE A 92 -12.53 9.71 -13.72
N GLU A 93 -12.72 8.63 -14.50
CA GLU A 93 -11.74 7.75 -15.15
C GLU A 93 -10.27 7.89 -14.70
N LEU A 94 -9.73 6.81 -14.12
CA LEU A 94 -8.34 6.65 -13.66
C LEU A 94 -7.29 6.79 -14.79
N ARG A 95 -7.20 7.96 -15.44
CA ARG A 95 -6.03 8.39 -16.22
C ARG A 95 -5.22 9.37 -15.38
N PHE A 96 -4.71 8.91 -14.24
CA PHE A 96 -3.88 9.74 -13.35
C PHE A 96 -2.46 9.90 -13.90
N ARG A 97 -2.32 10.69 -14.97
CA ARG A 97 -1.04 11.31 -15.36
C ARG A 97 -0.99 12.72 -14.80
N GLY A 98 -0.55 12.84 -13.55
CA GLY A 98 -0.19 14.13 -12.94
C GLY A 98 -1.36 15.07 -12.66
N TYR A 99 -1.34 15.67 -11.49
CA TYR A 99 -2.10 16.89 -11.16
C TYR A 99 -3.62 16.76 -11.23
N ASN A 100 -4.21 16.17 -10.21
CA ASN A 100 -5.54 16.60 -9.77
C ASN A 100 -5.71 16.29 -8.29
N THR A 101 -5.48 17.31 -7.46
CA THR A 101 -6.03 17.34 -6.11
C THR A 101 -7.56 17.40 -6.25
N LEU A 102 -8.26 16.31 -5.91
CA LEU A 102 -9.71 16.23 -6.07
C LEU A 102 -10.38 16.74 -4.79
N SER A 103 -11.21 17.77 -4.88
CA SER A 103 -12.02 18.20 -3.74
C SER A 103 -13.00 17.08 -3.39
N ILE A 104 -13.05 16.70 -2.12
CA ILE A 104 -13.99 15.70 -1.62
C ILE A 104 -15.23 16.44 -1.14
N PRO A 105 -16.43 16.20 -1.71
CA PRO A 105 -17.66 16.78 -1.22
C PRO A 105 -17.96 16.37 0.23
N ASP A 106 -18.57 17.26 1.02
CA ASP A 106 -18.88 16.98 2.43
C ASP A 106 -19.75 15.74 2.64
N GLU A 107 -20.61 15.41 1.67
CA GLU A 107 -21.42 14.20 1.69
C GLU A 107 -20.55 12.93 1.64
N VAL A 108 -19.50 12.93 0.82
CA VAL A 108 -18.53 11.84 0.75
C VAL A 108 -17.74 11.73 2.05
N LEU A 109 -17.38 12.86 2.68
CA LEU A 109 -16.71 12.86 3.98
C LEU A 109 -17.58 12.25 5.08
N ARG A 110 -18.89 12.54 5.08
CA ARG A 110 -19.84 11.91 6.02
C ARG A 110 -19.92 10.41 5.83
N GLN A 111 -19.95 9.95 4.57
CA GLN A 111 -19.98 8.53 4.26
C GLN A 111 -18.66 7.84 4.67
N LEU A 112 -17.50 8.45 4.39
CA LEU A 112 -16.19 7.98 4.86
C LEU A 112 -16.12 7.86 6.39
N ALA A 113 -16.67 8.85 7.12
CA ALA A 113 -16.71 8.81 8.57
C ALA A 113 -17.61 7.68 9.10
N LYS A 114 -18.74 7.40 8.44
CA LYS A 114 -19.62 6.26 8.77
C LYS A 114 -18.92 4.92 8.52
N LEU A 115 -18.22 4.75 7.39
CA LEU A 115 -17.43 3.56 7.10
C LEU A 115 -16.38 3.26 8.17
N ARG A 116 -15.81 4.32 8.75
CA ARG A 116 -14.74 4.22 9.75
C ARG A 116 -15.22 4.02 11.18
N ARG A 117 -16.52 4.14 11.47
CA ARG A 117 -17.07 3.87 12.83
C ARG A 117 -16.97 2.40 13.24
N ASN A 118 -16.90 1.46 12.29
CA ASN A 118 -16.92 0.02 12.55
C ASN A 118 -15.61 -0.71 12.23
N ILE A 119 -14.50 0.02 12.06
CA ILE A 119 -13.21 -0.61 11.78
C ILE A 119 -12.47 -0.85 13.10
N THR A 120 -12.64 -2.07 13.62
CA THR A 120 -11.71 -2.67 14.57
C THR A 120 -10.38 -2.89 13.85
N THR A 121 -9.30 -2.41 14.47
CA THR A 121 -7.92 -2.49 14.00
C THR A 121 -7.52 -3.94 13.73
N VAL A 122 -7.59 -4.38 12.47
CA VAL A 122 -7.10 -5.70 12.05
C VAL A 122 -6.45 -5.59 10.67
N PHE A 123 -5.20 -5.17 10.64
CA PHE A 123 -4.17 -5.70 9.74
C PHE A 123 -2.80 -5.26 10.28
N GLN A 124 -1.91 -6.21 10.56
CA GLN A 124 -0.58 -5.94 11.09
C GLN A 124 0.35 -5.52 9.94
N PRO A 125 0.82 -4.26 9.87
CA PRO A 125 2.11 -4.03 9.25
C PRO A 125 3.14 -4.77 10.12
N GLU A 126 4.06 -5.53 9.51
CA GLU A 126 5.27 -5.90 10.23
C GLU A 126 5.85 -4.59 10.79
N ASP A 127 5.90 -4.53 12.12
CA ASP A 127 5.93 -3.33 12.92
C ASP A 127 6.90 -2.29 12.34
N ASP A 128 6.42 -1.07 12.01
CA ASP A 128 7.30 0.10 11.80
C ASP A 128 8.31 0.25 12.97
N SER A 129 7.94 -0.28 14.16
CA SER A 129 8.83 -0.42 15.31
C SER A 129 9.94 -1.46 15.11
N PHE A 130 9.65 -2.63 14.52
CA PHE A 130 10.64 -3.67 14.28
C PHE A 130 11.68 -3.23 13.26
N GLU A 131 11.26 -2.64 12.13
CA GLU A 131 12.19 -2.10 11.13
C GLU A 131 13.09 -0.98 11.72
N LYS A 132 12.51 -0.11 12.55
CA LYS A 132 13.27 0.91 13.27
C LYS A 132 14.28 0.28 14.23
N ASP A 133 13.89 -0.74 14.98
CA ASP A 133 14.75 -1.43 15.95
C ASP A 133 15.83 -2.28 15.25
N LEU A 134 15.52 -2.85 14.09
CA LEU A 134 16.46 -3.53 13.22
C LEU A 134 17.54 -2.56 12.74
N ARG A 135 17.16 -1.37 12.24
CA ARG A 135 18.13 -0.33 11.84
C ARG A 135 19.06 0.07 12.98
N LYS A 136 18.53 0.27 14.19
CA LYS A 136 19.36 0.52 15.38
C LYS A 136 20.34 -0.63 15.63
N SER A 137 19.88 -1.88 15.50
CA SER A 137 20.71 -3.07 15.69
C SER A 137 21.81 -3.20 14.64
N LEU A 138 21.50 -2.87 13.38
CA LEU A 138 22.47 -2.87 12.28
C LEU A 138 23.57 -1.81 12.46
N ASN A 139 23.26 -0.68 13.09
CA ASN A 139 24.22 0.36 13.43
C ASN A 139 25.18 -0.01 14.58
N LEU A 140 24.92 -1.10 15.30
CA LEU A 140 25.85 -1.61 16.31
C LEU A 140 26.96 -2.45 15.70
N THR A 141 28.05 -2.61 16.45
CA THR A 141 29.09 -3.59 16.12
C THR A 141 28.59 -5.02 16.31
N ALA A 142 29.27 -5.97 15.65
CA ALA A 142 28.98 -7.38 15.84
C ALA A 142 29.17 -7.83 17.30
N LYS A 143 30.14 -7.25 18.02
CA LYS A 143 30.40 -7.53 19.44
C LYS A 143 29.21 -7.11 20.31
N GLU A 144 28.75 -5.87 20.17
CA GLU A 144 27.61 -5.34 20.93
C GLU A 144 26.32 -6.14 20.67
N ARG A 145 26.07 -6.53 19.42
CA ARG A 145 24.92 -7.41 19.10
C ARG A 145 25.02 -8.76 19.81
N ARG A 146 26.20 -9.39 19.81
CA ARG A 146 26.42 -10.69 20.49
C ARG A 146 26.21 -10.58 22.00
N GLU A 147 26.70 -9.51 22.62
CA GLU A 147 26.50 -9.27 24.06
C GLU A 147 25.01 -9.06 24.40
N ARG A 148 24.26 -8.33 23.56
CA ARG A 148 22.80 -8.18 23.71
C ARG A 148 22.08 -9.51 23.55
N LEU A 149 22.48 -10.33 22.58
CA LEU A 149 21.90 -11.65 22.36
C LEU A 149 22.16 -12.63 23.51
N ALA A 150 23.36 -12.58 24.13
CA ALA A 150 23.70 -13.42 25.28
C ALA A 150 22.79 -13.17 26.50
N LYS A 151 22.21 -11.97 26.61
CA LYS A 151 21.28 -11.58 27.68
C LYS A 151 19.81 -11.67 27.25
N ALA A 152 19.53 -11.95 25.98
CA ALA A 152 18.18 -11.93 25.43
C ALA A 152 17.41 -13.23 25.73
N LYS A 153 16.09 -13.11 25.85
CA LYS A 153 15.22 -14.30 25.87
C LYS A 153 15.29 -14.97 24.50
N ILE A 154 15.78 -16.22 24.47
CA ILE A 154 15.92 -17.00 23.23
C ILE A 154 14.55 -17.29 22.60
N LYS A 155 13.53 -17.54 23.43
CA LYS A 155 12.17 -17.82 22.95
C LYS A 155 11.41 -16.50 22.74
N PRO A 156 10.92 -16.22 21.53
CA PRO A 156 10.15 -15.02 21.27
C PRO A 156 8.78 -15.08 21.95
N LEU A 157 8.22 -13.91 22.24
CA LEU A 157 6.84 -13.80 22.68
C LEU A 157 5.89 -14.11 21.51
N LYS A 158 4.85 -14.90 21.78
CA LYS A 158 3.80 -15.18 20.80
C LYS A 158 2.75 -14.08 20.84
N ARG A 159 2.33 -13.59 19.68
CA ARG A 159 1.16 -12.73 19.52
C ARG A 159 0.13 -13.44 18.66
N LYS A 160 -1.15 -13.35 19.03
CA LYS A 160 -2.26 -13.82 18.20
C LYS A 160 -2.66 -12.69 17.26
N SER A 161 -2.93 -13.01 16.00
CA SER A 161 -3.49 -12.08 15.02
C SER A 161 -4.63 -12.73 14.26
N THR A 162 -5.59 -11.90 13.84
CA THR A 162 -6.68 -12.26 12.95
C THR A 162 -6.39 -11.66 11.57
N ALA A 163 -6.79 -12.34 10.50
CA ALA A 163 -6.58 -11.88 9.14
C ALA A 163 -7.79 -12.24 8.28
N THR A 164 -8.19 -11.31 7.41
CA THR A 164 -9.19 -11.55 6.37
C THR A 164 -8.49 -12.13 5.14
N VAL A 165 -9.02 -13.23 4.61
CA VAL A 165 -8.45 -13.93 3.44
C VAL A 165 -9.53 -14.03 2.36
N PHE A 166 -9.16 -13.76 1.12
CA PHE A 166 -10.04 -13.98 -0.03
C PHE A 166 -10.08 -15.46 -0.40
N GLN A 167 -11.28 -16.02 -0.52
CA GLN A 167 -11.49 -17.32 -1.14
C GLN A 167 -11.32 -17.15 -2.66
N ARG A 168 -10.23 -17.67 -3.20
CA ARG A 168 -9.91 -17.57 -4.63
C ARG A 168 -10.54 -18.72 -5.41
N ASN A 169 -10.91 -18.47 -6.65
CA ASN A 169 -11.36 -19.47 -7.59
C ASN A 169 -10.18 -20.37 -8.01
N PRO A 170 -10.22 -21.68 -7.69
CA PRO A 170 -9.14 -22.60 -8.03
C PRO A 170 -8.92 -22.73 -9.54
N ASP A 171 -9.96 -22.58 -10.37
CA ASP A 171 -9.86 -22.72 -11.82
C ASP A 171 -9.05 -21.58 -12.45
N VAL A 172 -9.18 -20.36 -11.91
CA VAL A 172 -8.35 -19.21 -12.32
C VAL A 172 -6.88 -19.49 -12.02
N VAL A 173 -6.59 -20.05 -10.84
CA VAL A 173 -5.22 -20.39 -10.45
C VAL A 173 -4.66 -21.50 -11.35
N ALA A 174 -5.44 -22.56 -11.57
CA ALA A 174 -5.04 -23.68 -12.42
C ALA A 174 -4.77 -23.25 -13.86
N GLU A 175 -5.67 -22.47 -14.46
CA GLU A 175 -5.55 -21.98 -15.84
C GLU A 175 -4.31 -21.09 -16.01
N VAL A 176 -4.05 -20.18 -15.07
CA VAL A 176 -2.87 -19.29 -15.11
C VAL A 176 -1.58 -20.09 -14.98
N LEU A 177 -1.53 -21.12 -14.13
CA LEU A 177 -0.38 -22.00 -13.99
C LEU A 177 -0.16 -22.88 -15.23
N ALA A 178 -1.24 -23.39 -15.84
CA ALA A 178 -1.18 -24.17 -17.07
C ALA A 178 -0.67 -23.32 -18.24
N ARG A 179 -1.20 -22.10 -18.41
CA ARG A 179 -0.74 -21.10 -19.40
C ARG A 179 0.75 -20.81 -19.26
N ALA A 180 1.24 -20.70 -18.03
CA ALA A 180 2.64 -20.37 -17.73
C ALA A 180 3.64 -21.50 -18.05
N LYS A 181 3.17 -22.76 -18.17
CA LYS A 181 4.00 -23.93 -18.52
C LYS A 181 5.28 -24.03 -17.67
N GLY A 182 5.16 -23.75 -16.38
CA GLY A 182 6.27 -23.80 -15.43
C GLY A 182 7.34 -22.72 -15.61
N ARG A 183 7.04 -21.63 -16.33
CA ARG A 183 7.93 -20.48 -16.48
C ARG A 183 7.27 -19.21 -15.94
N CYS A 184 8.06 -18.39 -15.26
CA CYS A 184 7.59 -17.09 -14.76
C CYS A 184 7.16 -16.20 -15.93
N GLU A 185 5.96 -15.65 -15.89
CA GLU A 185 5.43 -14.81 -16.97
C GLU A 185 6.08 -13.42 -17.03
N SER A 186 6.76 -12.99 -15.96
CA SER A 186 7.55 -11.76 -15.94
C SER A 186 8.98 -11.97 -16.48
N CYS A 187 9.81 -12.75 -15.79
CA CYS A 187 11.23 -12.89 -16.15
C CYS A 187 11.54 -14.05 -17.12
N LYS A 188 10.51 -14.83 -17.52
CA LYS A 188 10.59 -15.96 -18.46
C LYS A 188 11.50 -17.13 -18.04
N LYS A 189 12.12 -17.05 -16.86
CA LYS A 189 12.89 -18.13 -16.24
C LYS A 189 11.97 -19.28 -15.79
N PRO A 190 12.46 -20.54 -15.78
CA PRO A 190 11.72 -21.65 -15.21
C PRO A 190 11.41 -21.43 -13.73
N ALA A 191 10.41 -22.13 -13.21
CA ALA A 191 10.12 -22.20 -11.79
C ALA A 191 11.40 -22.59 -11.01
N PRO A 192 11.66 -21.97 -9.85
CA PRO A 192 12.91 -22.20 -9.10
C PRO A 192 13.02 -23.61 -8.53
N PHE A 193 11.90 -24.29 -8.29
CA PHE A 193 11.83 -25.65 -7.79
C PHE A 193 10.48 -26.30 -8.13
N LYS A 194 10.35 -27.60 -7.85
CA LYS A 194 9.10 -28.35 -7.96
C LYS A 194 8.45 -28.52 -6.59
N ARG A 195 7.12 -28.50 -6.51
CA ARG A 195 6.38 -28.81 -5.29
C ARG A 195 6.68 -30.23 -4.84
N VAL A 196 6.92 -30.40 -3.54
CA VAL A 196 7.12 -31.73 -2.94
C VAL A 196 5.83 -32.55 -2.99
N SER A 197 4.66 -31.90 -2.95
CA SER A 197 3.36 -32.55 -2.92
C SER A 197 3.03 -33.33 -4.19
N ASP A 198 3.40 -32.82 -5.37
CA ASP A 198 2.92 -33.33 -6.66
C ASP A 198 3.95 -33.22 -7.80
N GLY A 199 5.16 -32.71 -7.53
CA GLY A 199 6.22 -32.55 -8.53
C GLY A 199 5.97 -31.42 -9.55
N SER A 200 4.91 -30.63 -9.42
CA SER A 200 4.60 -29.53 -10.33
C SER A 200 5.56 -28.34 -10.16
N PRO A 201 5.85 -27.55 -11.21
CA PRO A 201 6.68 -26.34 -11.09
C PRO A 201 6.08 -25.31 -10.11
N TYR A 202 6.88 -24.80 -9.17
CA TYR A 202 6.41 -23.81 -8.19
C TYR A 202 6.40 -22.38 -8.77
N LEU A 203 5.20 -21.86 -9.01
CA LEU A 203 4.94 -20.44 -9.29
C LEU A 203 3.81 -19.95 -8.38
N GLU A 204 3.77 -18.64 -8.15
CA GLU A 204 2.78 -17.94 -7.34
C GLU A 204 1.88 -17.12 -8.27
N VAL A 205 0.56 -17.35 -8.20
CA VAL A 205 -0.41 -16.56 -8.96
C VAL A 205 -0.65 -15.23 -8.26
N HIS A 206 -0.47 -14.16 -9.03
CA HIS A 206 -0.59 -12.78 -8.61
C HIS A 206 -1.66 -12.06 -9.45
N HIS A 207 -2.58 -11.36 -8.79
CA HIS A 207 -3.54 -10.49 -9.46
C HIS A 207 -2.91 -9.12 -9.75
N LEU A 208 -2.90 -8.69 -11.02
CA LEU A 208 -2.34 -7.42 -11.49
C LEU A 208 -3.03 -6.22 -10.82
N ILE A 209 -4.36 -6.25 -10.80
CA ILE A 209 -5.18 -5.46 -9.88
C ILE A 209 -5.47 -6.37 -8.70
N ARG A 210 -4.97 -6.03 -7.51
CA ARG A 210 -5.10 -6.91 -6.33
C ARG A 210 -6.56 -7.04 -5.93
N LEU A 211 -6.93 -8.20 -5.39
CA LEU A 211 -8.31 -8.45 -4.92
C LEU A 211 -8.75 -7.46 -3.83
N ILE A 212 -7.84 -7.04 -2.95
CA ILE A 212 -8.11 -6.01 -1.93
C ILE A 212 -8.37 -4.62 -2.54
N ASP A 213 -7.84 -4.39 -3.74
CA ASP A 213 -8.06 -3.20 -4.57
C ASP A 213 -9.19 -3.44 -5.59
N GLY A 214 -9.92 -4.56 -5.44
CA GLY A 214 -11.13 -4.96 -6.17
C GLY A 214 -10.86 -5.24 -7.63
N GLY A 215 -9.68 -5.78 -7.90
CA GLY A 215 -9.49 -6.53 -9.12
C GLY A 215 -10.32 -7.80 -9.09
N ASP A 216 -10.77 -8.21 -10.26
CA ASP A 216 -11.54 -9.43 -10.42
C ASP A 216 -10.65 -10.66 -10.23
N ASP A 217 -11.22 -11.72 -9.67
CA ASP A 217 -10.57 -13.03 -9.67
C ASP A 217 -10.77 -13.70 -11.03
N SER A 218 -9.99 -13.25 -12.01
CA SER A 218 -10.08 -13.69 -13.41
C SER A 218 -8.71 -13.99 -14.01
N VAL A 219 -8.68 -14.87 -15.01
CA VAL A 219 -7.45 -15.25 -15.73
C VAL A 219 -6.78 -14.05 -16.41
N ALA A 220 -7.57 -13.08 -16.88
CA ALA A 220 -7.09 -11.85 -17.50
C ALA A 220 -6.40 -10.91 -16.50
N ASN A 221 -6.86 -10.91 -15.26
CA ASN A 221 -6.27 -10.11 -14.18
C ASN A 221 -5.16 -10.87 -13.42
N ALA A 222 -4.82 -12.10 -13.79
CA ALA A 222 -3.90 -12.93 -13.03
C ALA A 222 -2.67 -13.36 -13.85
N THR A 223 -1.53 -13.47 -13.17
CA THR A 223 -0.25 -13.88 -13.76
C THR A 223 0.54 -14.83 -12.85
N ALA A 224 1.26 -15.79 -13.44
CA ALA A 224 2.12 -16.72 -12.72
C ALA A 224 3.55 -16.18 -12.60
N LEU A 225 4.04 -16.03 -11.37
CA LEU A 225 5.34 -15.43 -11.08
C LEU A 225 6.22 -16.35 -10.24
N CYS A 226 7.53 -16.29 -10.44
CA CYS A 226 8.45 -16.86 -9.45
C CYS A 226 8.44 -16.00 -8.17
N PRO A 227 8.81 -16.55 -7.01
CA PRO A 227 8.79 -15.83 -5.73
C PRO A 227 9.51 -14.47 -5.78
N ASN A 228 10.65 -14.41 -6.48
CA ASN A 228 11.43 -13.19 -6.61
C ASN A 228 10.70 -12.10 -7.41
N CYS A 229 10.06 -12.47 -8.53
CA CYS A 229 9.26 -11.53 -9.32
C CYS A 229 7.99 -11.12 -8.58
N HIS A 230 7.34 -12.05 -7.90
CA HIS A 230 6.14 -11.74 -7.12
C HIS A 230 6.45 -10.74 -5.99
N ARG A 231 7.52 -10.95 -5.22
CA ARG A 231 7.94 -10.00 -4.18
C ARG A 231 8.33 -8.64 -4.75
N ARG A 232 9.01 -8.61 -5.90
CA ARG A 232 9.35 -7.36 -6.60
C ARG A 232 8.12 -6.57 -7.04
N MET A 233 7.03 -7.23 -7.43
CA MET A 233 5.79 -6.53 -7.76
C MET A 233 5.12 -5.87 -6.54
N HIS A 234 5.27 -6.46 -5.35
CA HIS A 234 4.72 -5.86 -4.13
C HIS A 234 5.62 -4.78 -3.52
N PHE A 235 6.95 -4.98 -3.57
CA PHE A 235 7.90 -4.23 -2.74
C PHE A 235 9.15 -3.74 -3.49
N GLY A 236 9.33 -4.16 -4.74
CA GLY A 236 10.48 -3.76 -5.55
C GLY A 236 10.39 -2.33 -6.05
N GLN A 237 11.55 -1.75 -6.35
CA GLN A 237 11.69 -0.45 -7.00
C GLN A 237 11.77 -0.60 -8.52
#